data_AF-A0A0B1SHV2-F1
#
_entry.id   AF-A0A0B1SHV2-F1
#
_cell.length_a   1.000
_cell.length_b   1.000
_cell.length_c   1.000
_cell.angle_alpha   90.00
_cell.angle_beta   90.00
_cell.angle_gamma   90.00
#
_symmetry.space_group_name_H-M   'P 1'
#
loop_
_entity.id
_entity.type
_entity.pdbx_description
1 polymer ?
#
loop_
_entity_poly.entity_id
_entity_poly.type
_entity_poly.pdbx_seq_one_letter_code
_entity_poly.pdbx_strand_id
1 'polypeptide(L)'
;MVRRAAAAKLGDFAKVFERDYLVDELHSMFCDLAVDEQDSVRLLAVEGCIAMASLLSEDSRRDLVRPVLSGLIDDKSWRVRFMVAEKLTEIQDAIGEEMTMTELVPAFTNLLKDPEGEVRGAAAQKLNTFCANLKKSARESVILNNVLPVVKDLVTDPNQHVKTELAGVIMGLAPLVGKENTISQLLPIYMQLLKDNTAEVRLNIISSLDKVNDVIGASQLSQSLLPAIVELAEDGKWRVRLAIVQFMPLLAAQLV
;
A
#
# COMPACT_ATOMS: atom_id res chain seq x y z
N MET A 1 25.05 1.99 18.25
CA MET A 1 25.42 0.72 17.56
C MET A 1 24.88 -0.51 18.28
N VAL A 2 25.10 -0.69 19.59
CA VAL A 2 24.60 -1.88 20.34
C VAL A 2 23.07 -1.95 20.41
N ARG A 3 22.37 -0.88 20.82
CA ARG A 3 20.89 -0.86 20.90
C ARG A 3 20.22 -1.15 19.55
N ARG A 4 20.80 -0.62 18.46
CA ARG A 4 20.37 -0.92 17.10
C ARG A 4 20.48 -2.41 16.77
N ALA A 5 21.59 -3.05 17.13
CA ALA A 5 21.78 -4.48 16.92
C ALA A 5 20.80 -5.32 17.77
N ALA A 6 20.53 -4.88 19.01
CA ALA A 6 19.52 -5.51 19.86
C ALA A 6 18.11 -5.41 19.24
N ALA A 7 17.70 -4.21 18.78
CA ALA A 7 16.41 -4.01 18.11
C ALA A 7 16.27 -4.89 16.85
N ALA A 8 17.32 -4.98 16.03
CA ALA A 8 17.32 -5.83 14.84
C ALA A 8 17.16 -7.34 15.15
N LYS A 9 17.53 -7.78 16.36
CA LYS A 9 17.47 -9.19 16.78
C LYS A 9 16.34 -9.51 17.75
N LEU A 10 15.59 -8.49 18.18
CA LEU A 10 14.48 -8.65 19.12
C LEU A 10 13.44 -9.63 18.60
N GLY A 11 13.04 -9.54 17.33
CA GLY A 11 12.03 -10.43 16.76
C GLY A 11 12.50 -11.88 16.62
N ASP A 12 13.76 -12.11 16.26
CA ASP A 12 14.36 -13.46 16.22
C ASP A 12 14.43 -14.06 17.62
N PHE A 13 14.81 -13.25 18.61
CA PHE A 13 14.90 -13.66 20.01
C PHE A 13 13.52 -13.97 20.60
N ALA A 14 12.51 -13.14 20.30
CA ALA A 14 11.14 -13.33 20.76
C ALA A 14 10.58 -14.71 20.39
N LYS A 15 10.91 -15.22 19.20
CA LYS A 15 10.40 -16.51 18.69
C LYS A 15 10.92 -17.72 19.46
N VAL A 16 12.08 -17.62 20.10
CA VAL A 16 12.70 -18.69 20.89
C VAL A 16 12.55 -18.47 22.39
N PHE A 17 11.91 -17.37 22.79
CA PHE A 17 11.69 -17.01 24.18
C PHE A 17 10.50 -17.79 24.76
N GLU A 18 10.57 -18.13 26.04
CA GLU A 18 9.47 -18.78 26.73
C GLU A 18 8.27 -17.81 26.82
N ARG A 19 7.08 -18.29 26.45
CA ARG A 19 5.88 -17.45 26.34
C ARG A 19 5.51 -16.77 27.66
N ASP A 20 5.75 -17.45 28.77
CA ASP A 20 5.41 -16.97 30.12
C ASP A 20 6.23 -15.73 30.51
N TYR A 21 7.42 -15.54 29.93
CA TYR A 21 8.30 -14.38 30.20
C TYR A 21 8.24 -13.31 29.10
N LEU A 22 7.53 -13.57 28.00
CA LEU A 22 7.46 -12.68 26.84
C LEU A 22 6.80 -11.34 27.19
N VAL A 23 5.82 -11.35 28.08
CA VAL A 23 5.14 -10.13 28.54
C VAL A 23 5.95 -9.43 29.63
N ASP A 24 6.49 -10.16 30.60
CA ASP A 24 7.11 -9.55 31.78
C ASP A 24 8.50 -8.97 31.50
N GLU A 25 9.29 -9.58 30.61
CA GLU A 25 10.67 -9.13 30.34
C GLU A 25 10.83 -8.53 28.95
N LEU A 26 10.31 -9.20 27.91
CA LEU A 26 10.57 -8.81 26.53
C LEU A 26 9.77 -7.59 26.09
N HIS A 27 8.54 -7.42 26.61
CA HIS A 27 7.69 -6.27 26.29
C HIS A 27 8.27 -4.94 26.77
N SER A 28 8.84 -4.89 27.99
CA SER A 28 9.48 -3.66 28.49
C SER A 28 10.65 -3.25 27.61
N MET A 29 11.52 -4.19 27.24
CA MET A 29 12.65 -3.93 26.34
C MET A 29 12.17 -3.45 24.95
N PHE A 30 11.10 -4.06 24.44
CA PHE A 30 10.47 -3.64 23.19
C PHE A 30 9.99 -2.17 23.26
N CYS A 31 9.30 -1.80 24.33
CA CYS A 31 8.79 -0.44 24.54
C CYS A 31 9.94 0.57 24.58
N ASP A 32 11.01 0.28 25.33
CA ASP A 32 12.18 1.16 25.45
C ASP A 32 12.86 1.40 24.09
N LEU A 33 12.96 0.37 23.25
CA LEU A 33 13.53 0.48 21.90
C LEU A 33 12.64 1.28 20.96
N ALA A 34 11.33 1.18 21.11
CA ALA A 34 10.36 1.89 20.26
C ALA A 34 10.29 3.39 20.55
N VAL A 35 10.72 3.85 21.73
CA VAL A 35 10.79 5.27 22.10
C VAL A 35 12.23 5.80 22.21
N ASP A 36 13.23 5.04 21.74
CA ASP A 36 14.64 5.43 21.78
C ASP A 36 14.87 6.79 21.12
N GLU A 37 15.75 7.62 21.68
CA GLU A 37 16.10 8.93 21.12
C GLU A 37 16.59 8.84 19.65
N GLN A 38 17.23 7.72 19.27
CA GLN A 38 17.74 7.51 17.92
C GLN A 38 16.69 6.90 16.99
N ASP A 39 16.36 7.60 15.90
CA ASP A 39 15.46 7.12 14.85
C ASP A 39 15.93 5.77 14.26
N SER A 40 17.24 5.58 14.13
CA SER A 40 17.88 4.36 13.61
C SER A 40 17.63 3.12 14.46
N VAL A 41 17.24 3.30 15.73
CA VAL A 41 16.81 2.23 16.63
C VAL A 41 15.30 2.06 16.53
N ARG A 42 14.53 3.15 16.63
CA ARG A 42 13.06 3.11 16.57
C ARG A 42 12.54 2.49 15.28
N LEU A 43 13.16 2.76 14.13
CA LEU A 43 12.73 2.17 12.86
C LEU A 43 12.83 0.63 12.88
N LEU A 44 13.79 0.05 13.60
CA LEU A 44 13.91 -1.40 13.74
C LEU A 44 12.87 -1.98 14.72
N ALA A 45 12.29 -1.14 15.59
CA ALA A 45 11.22 -1.57 16.47
C ALA A 45 9.94 -1.92 15.69
N VAL A 46 9.78 -1.48 14.44
CA VAL A 46 8.66 -1.89 13.57
C VAL A 46 8.67 -3.42 13.35
N GLU A 47 9.84 -4.01 13.07
CA GLU A 47 9.96 -5.47 12.92
C GLU A 47 9.74 -6.20 14.27
N GLY A 48 10.18 -5.59 15.36
CA GLY A 48 9.87 -6.06 16.72
C GLY A 48 8.36 -6.07 16.99
N CYS A 49 7.64 -5.03 16.54
CA CYS A 49 6.19 -4.90 16.68
C CYS A 49 5.46 -6.05 15.96
N ILE A 50 5.87 -6.37 14.73
CA ILE A 50 5.33 -7.49 13.95
C ILE A 50 5.58 -8.83 14.66
N ALA A 51 6.80 -9.04 15.15
CA ALA A 51 7.15 -10.27 15.86
C ALA A 51 6.32 -10.41 17.15
N MET A 52 6.24 -9.37 17.98
CA MET A 52 5.44 -9.38 19.21
C MET A 52 3.95 -9.62 18.91
N ALA A 53 3.40 -8.93 17.91
CA ALA A 53 2.01 -9.13 17.47
C ALA A 53 1.76 -10.60 17.10
N SER A 54 2.66 -11.21 16.32
CA SER A 54 2.51 -12.61 15.88
C SER A 54 2.54 -13.65 17.02
N LEU A 55 3.14 -13.31 18.17
CA LEU A 55 3.31 -14.21 19.31
C LEU A 55 2.25 -14.04 20.40
N LEU A 56 1.60 -12.88 20.46
CA LEU A 56 0.62 -12.53 21.48
C LEU A 56 -0.82 -12.91 21.07
N SER A 57 -1.66 -13.13 22.08
CA SER A 57 -3.12 -13.26 21.91
C SER A 57 -3.75 -11.92 21.50
N GLU A 58 -4.97 -11.95 20.97
CA GLU A 58 -5.67 -10.74 20.52
C GLU A 58 -5.84 -9.70 21.65
N ASP A 59 -6.21 -10.13 22.85
CA ASP A 59 -6.34 -9.23 24.01
C ASP A 59 -4.99 -8.59 24.38
N SER A 60 -3.92 -9.38 24.42
CA SER A 60 -2.59 -8.85 24.73
C SER A 60 -2.06 -7.93 23.64
N ARG A 61 -2.38 -8.15 22.36
CA ARG A 61 -1.98 -7.23 21.28
C ARG A 61 -2.61 -5.85 21.46
N ARG A 62 -3.89 -5.79 21.84
CA ARG A 62 -4.60 -4.53 22.06
C ARG A 62 -3.97 -3.70 23.19
N ASP A 63 -3.48 -4.35 24.23
CA ASP A 63 -2.95 -3.64 25.40
C ASP A 63 -1.44 -3.36 25.27
N LEU A 64 -0.69 -4.27 24.64
CA LEU A 64 0.77 -4.24 24.62
C LEU A 64 1.38 -3.75 23.30
N VAL A 65 0.77 -4.08 22.16
CA VAL A 65 1.30 -3.78 20.82
C VAL A 65 0.71 -2.48 20.28
N ARG A 66 -0.60 -2.29 20.41
CA ARG A 66 -1.31 -1.13 19.89
C ARG A 66 -0.70 0.22 20.30
N PRO A 67 -0.36 0.48 21.58
CA PRO A 67 0.21 1.78 21.96
C PRO A 67 1.56 2.05 21.27
N VAL A 68 2.39 1.01 21.15
CA VAL A 68 3.69 1.10 20.49
C VAL A 68 3.53 1.32 18.99
N LEU A 69 2.63 0.58 18.35
CA LEU A 69 2.33 0.73 16.93
C LEU A 69 1.82 2.14 16.61
N SER A 70 0.91 2.69 17.42
CA SER A 70 0.44 4.07 17.27
C SER A 70 1.58 5.08 17.37
N GLY A 71 2.49 4.91 18.33
CA GLY A 71 3.68 5.76 18.45
C GLY A 71 4.62 5.69 17.23
N LEU A 72 4.77 4.51 16.62
CA LEU A 72 5.58 4.32 15.42
C LEU A 72 4.92 4.90 14.16
N ILE A 73 3.59 4.80 14.05
CA ILE A 73 2.81 5.38 12.95
C ILE A 73 2.94 6.91 12.95
N ASP A 74 2.84 7.54 14.12
CA ASP A 74 2.88 8.99 14.29
C ASP A 74 4.29 9.52 14.65
N ASP A 75 5.34 8.73 14.39
CA ASP A 75 6.71 9.09 14.77
C ASP A 75 7.17 10.38 14.09
N LYS A 76 7.87 11.23 14.86
CA LYS A 76 8.46 12.49 14.36
C LYS A 76 9.42 12.29 13.17
N SER A 77 10.11 11.14 13.10
CA SER A 77 11.03 10.79 12.02
C SER A 77 10.28 10.13 10.87
N TRP A 78 10.36 10.75 9.68
CA TRP A 78 9.81 10.17 8.46
C TRP A 78 10.39 8.80 8.14
N ARG A 79 11.61 8.47 8.59
CA ARG A 79 12.25 7.17 8.36
C ARG A 79 11.57 6.04 9.14
N VAL A 80 11.03 6.35 10.31
CA VAL A 80 10.24 5.39 11.10
C VAL A 80 8.89 5.19 10.44
N ARG A 81 8.20 6.27 10.06
CA ARG A 81 6.92 6.20 9.34
C ARG A 81 7.05 5.51 7.97
N PHE A 82 8.15 5.74 7.27
CA PHE A 82 8.52 5.02 6.05
C PHE A 82 8.61 3.51 6.31
N MET A 83 9.28 3.10 7.38
CA MET A 83 9.39 1.68 7.73
C MET A 83 8.02 1.06 8.07
N VAL A 84 7.14 1.82 8.73
CA VAL A 84 5.74 1.39 8.94
C VAL A 84 5.01 1.20 7.61
N ALA A 85 5.15 2.14 6.67
CA ALA A 85 4.56 2.02 5.33
C ALA A 85 5.15 0.83 4.55
N GLU A 86 6.47 0.63 4.61
CA GLU A 86 7.17 -0.47 3.94
C GLU A 86 6.72 -1.85 4.47
N LYS A 87 6.41 -1.94 5.77
CA LYS A 87 5.98 -3.17 6.44
C LYS A 87 4.47 -3.25 6.70
N LEU A 88 3.68 -2.37 6.09
CA LEU A 88 2.26 -2.19 6.43
C LEU A 88 1.45 -3.50 6.33
N THR A 89 1.72 -4.28 5.27
CA THR A 89 1.05 -5.56 5.00
C THR A 89 1.42 -6.64 6.02
N GLU A 90 2.68 -6.69 6.44
CA GLU A 90 3.16 -7.60 7.46
C GLU A 90 2.61 -7.23 8.84
N ILE A 91 2.45 -5.93 9.13
CA ILE A 91 1.78 -5.46 10.35
C ILE A 91 0.30 -5.86 10.30
N GLN A 92 -0.39 -5.64 9.18
CA GLN A 92 -1.79 -6.03 8.99
C GLN A 92 -2.04 -7.50 9.28
N ASP A 93 -1.19 -8.38 8.72
CA ASP A 93 -1.29 -9.83 8.93
C ASP A 93 -1.04 -10.23 10.39
N ALA A 94 -0.18 -9.50 11.11
CA ALA A 94 0.19 -9.83 12.49
C ALA A 94 -0.80 -9.32 13.54
N ILE A 95 -1.46 -8.18 13.31
CA ILE A 95 -2.34 -7.57 14.34
C ILE A 95 -3.77 -8.13 14.31
N GLY A 96 -4.25 -8.65 13.18
CA GLY A 96 -5.59 -9.21 13.04
C GLY A 96 -6.65 -8.22 12.54
N GLU A 97 -7.85 -8.73 12.22
CA GLU A 97 -8.88 -7.98 11.49
C GLU A 97 -9.42 -6.77 12.26
N GLU A 98 -9.68 -6.89 13.57
CA GLU A 98 -10.28 -5.82 14.37
C GLU A 98 -9.36 -4.60 14.42
N MET A 99 -8.12 -4.77 14.86
CA MET A 99 -7.14 -3.68 14.90
C MET A 99 -6.77 -3.17 13.51
N THR A 100 -6.82 -4.01 12.47
CA THR A 100 -6.66 -3.54 11.09
C THR A 100 -7.72 -2.48 10.77
N MET A 101 -8.96 -2.73 11.14
CA MET A 101 -10.07 -1.81 10.87
C MET A 101 -10.02 -0.55 11.73
N THR A 102 -9.70 -0.67 13.03
CA THR A 102 -9.74 0.47 13.96
C THR A 102 -8.47 1.33 13.94
N GLU A 103 -7.31 0.72 13.70
CA GLU A 103 -6.00 1.40 13.77
C GLU A 103 -5.35 1.56 12.39
N LEU A 104 -5.22 0.47 11.61
CA LEU A 104 -4.45 0.52 10.37
C LEU A 104 -5.17 1.21 9.20
N VAL A 105 -6.49 1.12 9.09
CA VAL A 105 -7.20 1.84 8.02
C VAL A 105 -6.99 3.37 8.15
N PRO A 106 -7.21 3.99 9.34
CA PRO A 106 -6.85 5.39 9.54
C PRO A 106 -5.37 5.68 9.28
N ALA A 107 -4.47 4.85 9.83
CA ALA A 107 -3.03 5.02 9.67
C ALA A 107 -2.61 4.97 8.19
N PHE A 108 -3.14 4.03 7.41
CA PHE A 108 -2.85 3.89 6.00
C PHE A 108 -3.27 5.14 5.22
N THR A 109 -4.47 5.67 5.48
CA THR A 109 -4.90 6.92 4.84
C THR A 109 -4.00 8.10 5.21
N ASN A 110 -3.47 8.15 6.42
CA ASN A 110 -2.53 9.19 6.85
C ASN A 110 -1.15 9.04 6.19
N LEU A 111 -0.63 7.81 6.07
CA LEU A 111 0.64 7.53 5.39
C LEU A 111 0.55 7.88 3.90
N LEU A 112 -0.59 7.64 3.25
CA LEU A 112 -0.85 8.10 1.88
C LEU A 112 -0.90 9.63 1.74
N LYS A 113 -1.08 10.37 2.85
CA LYS A 113 -1.06 11.85 2.92
C LYS A 113 0.17 12.39 3.62
N ASP A 114 1.20 11.56 3.84
CA ASP A 114 2.38 11.97 4.60
C ASP A 114 3.06 13.17 3.94
N PRO A 115 3.60 14.15 4.71
CA PRO A 115 4.35 15.25 4.11
C PRO A 115 5.55 14.80 3.27
N GLU A 116 6.16 13.65 3.59
CA GLU A 116 7.34 13.14 2.89
C GLU A 116 6.97 12.27 1.68
N GLY A 117 7.58 12.54 0.52
CA GLY A 117 7.26 11.84 -0.73
C GLY A 117 7.58 10.36 -0.68
N GLU A 118 8.70 9.99 -0.07
CA GLU A 118 9.15 8.61 0.10
C GLU A 118 8.17 7.78 0.93
N VAL A 119 7.57 8.36 1.97
CA VAL A 119 6.57 7.69 2.80
C VAL A 119 5.29 7.46 1.99
N ARG A 120 4.81 8.47 1.26
CA ARG A 120 3.63 8.33 0.38
C ARG A 120 3.86 7.28 -0.70
N GLY A 121 5.04 7.24 -1.31
CA GLY A 121 5.41 6.24 -2.32
C GLY A 121 5.39 4.81 -1.77
N ALA A 122 6.01 4.60 -0.61
CA ALA A 122 5.99 3.30 0.08
C ALA A 122 4.56 2.86 0.43
N ALA A 123 3.72 3.77 0.93
CA ALA A 123 2.32 3.48 1.22
C ALA A 123 1.53 3.17 -0.08
N ALA A 124 1.73 3.96 -1.13
CA ALA A 124 1.05 3.76 -2.42
C ALA A 124 1.34 2.38 -3.01
N GLN A 125 2.58 1.88 -2.94
CA GLN A 125 2.92 0.51 -3.36
C GLN A 125 2.11 -0.58 -2.65
N LYS A 126 1.71 -0.36 -1.39
CA LYS A 126 0.96 -1.35 -0.59
C LYS A 126 -0.53 -1.35 -0.86
N LEU A 127 -1.04 -0.38 -1.62
CA LEU A 127 -2.47 -0.14 -1.83
C LEU A 127 -3.27 -1.39 -2.19
N ASN A 128 -2.84 -2.11 -3.23
CA ASN A 128 -3.58 -3.29 -3.68
C ASN A 128 -3.59 -4.40 -2.62
N THR A 129 -2.42 -4.75 -2.08
CA THR A 129 -2.27 -5.84 -1.11
C THR A 129 -3.01 -5.53 0.19
N PHE A 130 -2.87 -4.31 0.72
CA PHE A 130 -3.56 -3.88 1.93
C PHE A 130 -5.08 -4.00 1.78
N CYS A 131 -5.63 -3.48 0.68
CA CYS A 131 -7.06 -3.56 0.38
C CYS A 131 -7.54 -5.00 0.15
N ALA A 132 -6.72 -5.85 -0.48
CA ALA A 132 -7.04 -7.25 -0.71
C ALA A 132 -7.10 -8.07 0.60
N ASN A 133 -6.34 -7.68 1.62
CA ASN A 133 -6.32 -8.31 2.95
C ASN A 133 -7.40 -7.79 3.91
N LEU A 134 -8.16 -6.75 3.53
CA LEU A 134 -9.29 -6.30 4.33
C LEU A 134 -10.41 -7.35 4.40
N LYS A 135 -11.11 -7.36 5.54
CA LYS A 135 -12.30 -8.18 5.77
C LYS A 135 -13.31 -8.01 4.64
N LYS A 136 -13.68 -9.11 3.97
CA LYS A 136 -14.52 -9.10 2.75
C LYS A 136 -15.80 -8.29 2.90
N SER A 137 -16.47 -8.36 4.05
CA SER A 137 -17.74 -7.67 4.30
C SER A 137 -17.61 -6.14 4.39
N ALA A 138 -16.44 -5.62 4.74
CA ALA A 138 -16.19 -4.18 4.89
C ALA A 138 -15.29 -3.60 3.79
N ARG A 139 -14.56 -4.46 3.07
CA ARG A 139 -13.54 -4.11 2.06
C ARG A 139 -14.00 -3.04 1.08
N GLU A 140 -15.11 -3.28 0.40
CA GLU A 140 -15.63 -2.34 -0.61
C GLU A 140 -15.92 -0.97 0.01
N SER A 141 -16.61 -0.95 1.15
CA SER A 141 -16.96 0.30 1.84
C SER A 141 -15.71 1.09 2.28
N VAL A 142 -14.68 0.41 2.80
CA VAL A 142 -13.42 1.05 3.20
C VAL A 142 -12.66 1.60 2.00
N ILE A 143 -12.58 0.82 0.91
CA ILE A 143 -11.91 1.27 -0.31
C ILE A 143 -12.58 2.54 -0.82
N LEU A 144 -13.91 2.54 -0.96
CA LEU A 144 -14.65 3.65 -1.55
C LEU A 144 -14.68 4.90 -0.65
N ASN A 145 -14.88 4.73 0.66
CA ASN A 145 -15.13 5.85 1.56
C ASN A 145 -13.87 6.40 2.23
N ASN A 146 -12.83 5.58 2.43
CA ASN A 146 -11.63 5.98 3.17
C ASN A 146 -10.41 6.10 2.24
N VAL A 147 -10.17 5.08 1.42
CA VAL A 147 -8.92 4.98 0.63
C VAL A 147 -9.02 5.79 -0.66
N LEU A 148 -10.12 5.65 -1.40
CA LEU A 148 -10.26 6.23 -2.73
C LEU A 148 -10.21 7.76 -2.78
N PRO A 149 -10.77 8.51 -1.80
CA PRO A 149 -10.61 9.96 -1.75
C PRO A 149 -9.15 10.39 -1.73
N VAL A 150 -8.32 9.70 -0.93
CA VAL A 150 -6.88 9.99 -0.82
C VAL A 150 -6.12 9.58 -2.08
N VAL A 151 -6.51 8.45 -2.68
CA VAL A 151 -5.94 8.02 -3.97
C VAL A 151 -6.18 9.05 -5.07
N LYS A 152 -7.35 9.70 -5.11
CA LYS A 152 -7.64 10.76 -6.10
C LYS A 152 -6.67 11.93 -5.97
N ASP A 153 -6.26 12.28 -4.75
CA ASP A 153 -5.24 13.32 -4.52
C ASP A 153 -3.85 12.85 -5.01
N LEU A 154 -3.48 11.60 -4.73
CA LEU A 154 -2.19 11.01 -5.12
C LEU A 154 -1.99 10.91 -6.64
N VAL A 155 -3.06 10.82 -7.43
CA VAL A 155 -2.97 10.85 -8.90
C VAL A 155 -2.36 12.17 -9.40
N THR A 156 -2.55 13.24 -8.64
CA THR A 156 -1.99 14.57 -8.92
C THR A 156 -0.76 14.91 -8.07
N ASP A 157 -0.15 13.92 -7.42
CA ASP A 157 0.98 14.15 -6.53
C ASP A 157 2.13 14.86 -7.27
N PRO A 158 2.73 15.91 -6.68
CA PRO A 158 3.86 16.61 -7.29
C PRO A 158 5.09 15.71 -7.46
N ASN A 159 5.22 14.67 -6.63
CA ASN A 159 6.31 13.72 -6.72
C ASN A 159 6.00 12.61 -7.74
N GLN A 160 6.75 12.61 -8.84
CA GLN A 160 6.61 11.60 -9.91
C GLN A 160 6.83 10.16 -9.44
N HIS A 161 7.65 9.94 -8.41
CA HIS A 161 7.88 8.62 -7.85
C HIS A 161 6.60 8.08 -7.22
N VAL A 162 5.92 8.89 -6.41
CA VAL A 162 4.63 8.52 -5.78
C VAL A 162 3.59 8.13 -6.84
N LYS A 163 3.45 8.93 -7.90
CA LYS A 163 2.53 8.61 -9.01
C LYS A 163 2.90 7.31 -9.73
N THR A 164 4.19 7.06 -9.90
CA THR A 164 4.69 5.83 -10.54
C THR A 164 4.37 4.59 -9.71
N GLU A 165 4.54 4.69 -8.38
CA GLU A 165 4.21 3.62 -7.46
C GLU A 165 2.71 3.34 -7.41
N LEU A 166 1.88 4.40 -7.33
CA LEU A 166 0.44 4.27 -7.42
C LEU A 166 0.01 3.57 -8.72
N ALA A 167 0.55 4.03 -9.85
CA ALA A 167 0.22 3.50 -11.18
C ALA A 167 0.58 2.02 -11.33
N GLY A 168 1.61 1.54 -10.64
CA GLY A 168 2.00 0.14 -10.63
C GLY A 168 0.97 -0.81 -10.01
N VAL A 169 0.10 -0.30 -9.13
CA VAL A 169 -0.79 -1.16 -8.32
C VAL A 169 -2.27 -0.82 -8.37
N ILE A 170 -2.64 0.41 -8.78
CA ILE A 170 -4.02 0.92 -8.69
C ILE A 170 -5.06 0.09 -9.46
N MET A 171 -4.65 -0.61 -10.52
CA MET A 171 -5.55 -1.49 -11.28
C MET A 171 -6.00 -2.72 -10.50
N GLY A 172 -5.24 -3.13 -9.49
CA GLY A 172 -5.60 -4.24 -8.61
C GLY A 172 -6.85 -3.98 -7.76
N LEU A 173 -7.28 -2.72 -7.62
CA LEU A 173 -8.51 -2.39 -6.90
C LEU A 173 -9.78 -2.78 -7.66
N ALA A 174 -9.73 -2.87 -9.00
CA ALA A 174 -10.90 -3.18 -9.82
C ALA A 174 -11.66 -4.45 -9.39
N PRO A 175 -11.00 -5.63 -9.24
CA PRO A 175 -11.68 -6.84 -8.76
C PRO A 175 -12.17 -6.73 -7.31
N LEU A 176 -11.67 -5.78 -6.51
CA LEU A 176 -12.05 -5.63 -5.10
C LEU A 176 -13.32 -4.79 -4.90
N VAL A 177 -13.62 -3.89 -5.84
CA VAL A 177 -14.81 -3.00 -5.79
C VAL A 177 -15.89 -3.39 -6.79
N GLY A 178 -15.60 -4.33 -7.69
CA GLY A 178 -16.55 -4.81 -8.69
C GLY A 178 -16.73 -3.87 -9.88
N LYS A 179 -17.52 -4.34 -10.86
CA LYS A 179 -17.67 -3.72 -12.18
C LYS A 179 -18.22 -2.28 -12.13
N GLU A 180 -19.32 -2.06 -11.41
CA GLU A 180 -19.99 -0.75 -11.40
C GLU A 180 -19.13 0.35 -10.78
N ASN A 181 -18.48 0.06 -9.65
CA ASN A 181 -17.56 0.98 -8.99
C ASN A 181 -16.27 1.17 -9.80
N THR A 182 -15.79 0.12 -10.47
CA THR A 182 -14.64 0.25 -11.38
C THR A 182 -14.93 1.24 -12.49
N ILE A 183 -16.11 1.14 -13.13
CA ILE A 183 -16.51 2.05 -14.22
C ILE A 183 -16.74 3.47 -13.69
N SER A 184 -17.48 3.62 -12.59
CA SER A 184 -17.90 4.94 -12.10
C SER A 184 -16.81 5.71 -11.34
N GLN A 185 -15.90 5.00 -10.64
CA GLN A 185 -14.93 5.63 -9.74
C GLN A 185 -13.46 5.43 -10.16
N LEU A 186 -13.08 4.23 -10.63
CA LEU A 186 -11.68 3.93 -10.97
C LEU A 186 -11.30 4.29 -12.41
N LEU A 187 -12.22 4.13 -13.36
CA LEU A 187 -11.97 4.47 -14.76
C LEU A 187 -11.56 5.93 -14.98
N PRO A 188 -12.18 6.94 -14.32
CA PRO A 188 -11.70 8.33 -14.40
C PRO A 188 -10.25 8.50 -13.92
N ILE A 189 -9.87 7.77 -12.87
CA ILE A 189 -8.50 7.78 -12.33
C ILE A 189 -7.52 7.16 -13.34
N TYR A 190 -7.87 6.03 -13.95
CA TYR A 190 -7.05 5.39 -14.98
C TYR A 190 -6.85 6.30 -16.18
N MET A 191 -7.90 6.98 -16.66
CA MET A 191 -7.81 7.93 -17.76
C MET A 191 -6.89 9.11 -17.45
N GLN A 192 -6.90 9.58 -16.21
CA GLN A 192 -6.01 10.65 -15.77
C GLN A 192 -4.54 10.20 -15.75
N LEU A 193 -4.25 9.01 -15.22
CA LEU A 193 -2.89 8.46 -15.19
C LEU A 193 -2.37 8.08 -16.58
N LEU A 194 -3.23 7.63 -17.52
CA LEU A 194 -2.86 7.42 -18.93
C LEU A 194 -2.39 8.70 -19.60
N LYS A 195 -2.85 9.87 -19.14
CA LYS A 195 -2.49 11.20 -19.66
C LYS A 195 -1.44 11.91 -18.81
N ASP A 196 -0.80 11.20 -17.88
CA ASP A 196 0.22 11.80 -17.01
C ASP A 196 1.44 12.25 -17.82
N ASN A 197 2.13 13.30 -17.38
CA ASN A 197 3.35 13.79 -18.06
C ASN A 197 4.53 12.81 -17.94
N THR A 198 4.56 11.99 -16.89
CA THR A 198 5.62 11.01 -16.62
C THR A 198 5.37 9.72 -17.42
N ALA A 199 6.31 9.37 -18.30
CA ALA A 199 6.15 8.22 -19.19
C ALA A 199 6.05 6.87 -18.46
N GLU A 200 6.70 6.75 -17.31
CA GLU A 200 6.66 5.53 -16.48
C GLU A 200 5.28 5.30 -15.87
N VAL A 201 4.60 6.37 -15.44
CA VAL A 201 3.20 6.32 -14.98
C VAL A 201 2.31 5.76 -16.08
N ARG A 202 2.38 6.32 -17.29
CA ARG A 202 1.60 5.87 -18.45
C ARG A 202 1.89 4.40 -18.78
N LEU A 203 3.17 4.02 -18.78
CA LEU A 203 3.62 2.66 -19.05
C LEU A 203 3.07 1.64 -18.04
N ASN A 204 3.10 1.96 -16.75
CA ASN A 204 2.60 1.07 -15.68
C ASN A 204 1.11 0.79 -15.83
N ILE A 205 0.34 1.84 -16.18
CA ILE A 205 -1.10 1.73 -16.43
C ILE A 205 -1.36 0.84 -17.66
N ILE A 206 -0.72 1.11 -18.81
CA ILE A 206 -0.88 0.29 -20.02
C ILE A 206 -0.58 -1.18 -19.74
N SER A 207 0.51 -1.45 -19.02
CA SER A 207 1.02 -2.81 -18.78
C SER A 207 0.11 -3.65 -17.87
N SER A 208 -0.88 -3.04 -17.19
CA SER A 208 -1.81 -3.73 -16.29
C SER A 208 -3.27 -3.68 -16.78
N LEU A 209 -3.53 -3.17 -18.00
CA LEU A 209 -4.88 -3.00 -18.54
C LEU A 209 -5.64 -4.32 -18.72
N ASP A 210 -4.93 -5.42 -18.91
CA ASP A 210 -5.46 -6.78 -18.99
C ASP A 210 -6.28 -7.14 -17.73
N LYS A 211 -5.79 -6.78 -16.55
CA LYS A 211 -6.46 -7.08 -15.26
C LYS A 211 -7.81 -6.39 -15.11
N VAL A 212 -7.95 -5.19 -15.68
CA VAL A 212 -9.20 -4.41 -15.61
C VAL A 212 -10.21 -4.94 -16.64
N ASN A 213 -9.72 -5.43 -17.78
CA ASN A 213 -10.57 -6.01 -18.81
C ASN A 213 -11.43 -7.17 -18.27
N ASP A 214 -10.86 -8.02 -17.42
CA ASP A 214 -11.58 -9.15 -16.80
C ASP A 214 -12.76 -8.70 -15.92
N VAL A 215 -12.74 -7.46 -15.43
CA VAL A 215 -13.77 -6.92 -14.53
C VAL A 215 -14.86 -6.17 -15.31
N ILE A 216 -14.48 -5.27 -16.21
CA ILE A 216 -15.46 -4.41 -16.92
C ILE A 216 -15.95 -5.00 -18.25
N GLY A 217 -15.13 -5.83 -18.88
CA GLY A 217 -15.35 -6.39 -20.22
C GLY A 217 -14.85 -5.49 -21.35
N ALA A 218 -14.52 -6.13 -22.47
CA ALA A 218 -13.89 -5.53 -23.66
C ALA A 218 -14.64 -4.35 -24.28
N SER A 219 -15.98 -4.37 -24.27
CA SER A 219 -16.80 -3.35 -24.93
C SER A 219 -16.73 -2.00 -24.23
N GLN A 220 -16.72 -1.98 -22.89
CA GLN A 220 -16.62 -0.74 -22.12
C GLN A 220 -15.18 -0.20 -22.14
N LEU A 221 -14.21 -1.12 -22.08
CA LEU A 221 -12.79 -0.79 -22.15
C LEU A 221 -12.45 -0.13 -23.49
N SER A 222 -12.89 -0.69 -24.61
CA SER A 222 -12.63 -0.15 -25.95
C SER A 222 -13.23 1.25 -26.14
N GLN A 223 -14.48 1.48 -25.73
CA GLN A 223 -15.11 2.80 -25.89
C GLN A 223 -14.39 3.92 -25.14
N SER A 224 -13.88 3.65 -23.94
CA SER A 224 -13.24 4.68 -23.11
C SER A 224 -11.72 4.77 -23.32
N LEU A 225 -11.04 3.65 -23.55
CA LEU A 225 -9.58 3.60 -23.64
C LEU A 225 -9.03 3.71 -25.06
N LEU A 226 -9.78 3.34 -26.10
CA LEU A 226 -9.26 3.38 -27.47
C LEU A 226 -8.75 4.78 -27.86
N PRO A 227 -9.44 5.90 -27.54
CA PRO A 227 -8.90 7.22 -27.81
C PRO A 227 -7.56 7.50 -27.10
N ALA A 228 -7.43 7.08 -25.84
CA ALA A 228 -6.19 7.26 -25.09
C ALA A 228 -5.07 6.37 -25.62
N ILE A 229 -5.37 5.14 -26.04
CA ILE A 229 -4.40 4.20 -26.63
C ILE A 229 -3.86 4.73 -27.95
N VAL A 230 -4.72 5.32 -28.80
CA VAL A 230 -4.29 5.95 -30.05
C VAL A 230 -3.35 7.13 -29.75
N GLU A 231 -3.69 7.97 -28.78
CA GLU A 231 -2.82 9.08 -28.34
C GLU A 231 -1.45 8.55 -27.83
N LEU A 232 -1.43 7.43 -27.09
CA LEU A 232 -0.22 6.80 -26.58
C LEU A 232 0.60 6.08 -27.66
N ALA A 233 -0.01 5.68 -28.78
CA ALA A 233 0.71 5.12 -29.92
C ALA A 233 1.65 6.18 -30.56
N GLU A 234 1.31 7.46 -30.40
CA GLU A 234 2.08 8.61 -30.88
C GLU A 234 2.99 9.22 -29.78
N ASP A 235 3.10 8.56 -28.62
CA ASP A 235 3.85 9.08 -27.47
C ASP A 235 5.32 9.39 -27.83
N GLY A 236 5.84 10.52 -27.37
CA GLY A 236 7.23 10.92 -27.63
C GLY A 236 8.27 9.90 -27.15
N LYS A 237 7.97 9.09 -26.13
CA LYS A 237 8.87 8.05 -25.60
C LYS A 237 8.64 6.71 -26.28
N TRP A 238 9.68 6.20 -26.94
CA TRP A 238 9.60 4.95 -27.71
C TRP A 238 9.17 3.73 -26.89
N ARG A 239 9.51 3.67 -25.59
CA ARG A 239 9.09 2.56 -24.72
C ARG A 239 7.58 2.52 -24.51
N VAL A 240 6.92 3.68 -24.42
CA VAL A 240 5.46 3.76 -24.31
C VAL A 240 4.85 3.27 -25.62
N ARG A 241 5.35 3.73 -26.77
CA ARG A 241 4.90 3.24 -28.08
C ARG A 241 5.09 1.74 -28.25
N LEU A 242 6.22 1.19 -27.81
CA LEU A 242 6.48 -0.25 -27.85
C LEU A 242 5.48 -1.03 -26.99
N ALA A 243 5.16 -0.54 -25.79
CA ALA A 243 4.18 -1.19 -24.92
C ALA A 243 2.78 -1.23 -25.57
N ILE A 244 2.38 -0.15 -26.24
CA ILE A 244 1.13 -0.15 -27.03
C ILE A 244 1.16 -1.20 -28.13
N VAL A 245 2.25 -1.30 -28.90
CA VAL A 245 2.40 -2.33 -29.94
C VAL A 245 2.32 -3.74 -29.36
N GLN A 246 2.90 -3.99 -28.19
CA GLN A 246 2.81 -5.27 -27.49
C GLN A 246 1.40 -5.56 -26.97
N PHE A 247 0.62 -4.52 -26.67
CA PHE A 247 -0.76 -4.63 -26.19
C PHE A 247 -1.79 -4.79 -27.34
N MET A 248 -1.45 -4.42 -28.57
CA MET A 248 -2.33 -4.52 -29.75
C MET A 248 -2.95 -5.89 -29.99
N PRO A 249 -2.27 -7.05 -29.83
CA PRO A 249 -2.90 -8.35 -30.01
C PRO A 249 -4.08 -8.59 -29.06
N LEU A 250 -3.95 -8.13 -27.81
CA LEU A 250 -4.99 -8.27 -26.80
C LEU A 250 -6.17 -7.35 -27.10
N LEU A 251 -5.91 -6.11 -27.55
CA LEU A 251 -6.94 -5.21 -28.07
C LEU A 251 -7.66 -5.79 -29.29
N ALA A 252 -6.92 -6.35 -30.24
CA ALA A 252 -7.49 -6.93 -31.45
C ALA A 252 -8.40 -8.11 -31.15
N ALA A 253 -8.03 -8.98 -30.20
CA ALA A 253 -8.88 -10.07 -29.74
C ALA A 253 -10.18 -9.62 -29.06
N GLN A 254 -10.24 -8.36 -28.61
CA GLN A 254 -11.35 -7.77 -27.85
C GLN A 254 -12.29 -6.91 -28.70
N LEU A 255 -11.89 -6.56 -29.92
CA LEU A 255 -12.65 -5.72 -30.86
C LEU A 255 -13.42 -6.54 -31.93
N VAL A 256 -13.31 -7.87 -31.89
CA VAL A 256 -14.02 -8.84 -32.75
C VAL A 256 -15.18 -9.45 -31.97
#